data_AF-A0A8T3TI73-F1
#
_entry.id   AF-A0A8T3TI73-F1
#
_cell.length_a   1.000
_cell.length_b   1.000
_cell.length_c   1.000
_cell.angle_alpha   90.00
_cell.angle_beta   90.00
_cell.angle_gamma   90.00
#
_symmetry.space_group_name_H-M   'P 1'
#
loop_
_entity.id
_entity.type
_entity.pdbx_description
1 polymer ?
#
loop_
_entity_poly.entity_id
_entity_poly.type
_entity_poly.pdbx_seq_one_letter_code
_entity_poly.pdbx_strand_id
1 'polypeptide(L)'
;MERLVADLEQAGASVRELAKLDSRAPILLRRGVILCLDSEEISVYVFDSSEERAAVTAVIDPEDPTHVGEASIMWAGSPRFWERDRIIVNYVGTQEETEGLLTSILGRPFARGDGPGYSEGRCG
;
A
#
# COMPACT_ATOMS: atom_id res chain seq x y z
N MET A 1 -1.29 4.30 11.30
CA MET A 1 -0.07 3.51 11.15
C MET A 1 0.14 2.57 12.32
N GLU A 2 0.30 3.07 13.56
CA GLU A 2 0.51 2.25 14.77
C GLU A 2 -0.49 1.10 14.91
N ARG A 3 -1.79 1.37 14.72
CA ARG A 3 -2.82 0.32 14.76
C ARG A 3 -2.65 -0.76 13.68
N LEU A 4 -2.24 -0.40 12.47
CA LEU A 4 -1.95 -1.39 11.41
C LEU A 4 -0.79 -2.28 11.82
N VAL A 5 0.30 -1.69 12.32
CA VAL A 5 1.48 -2.44 12.77
C VAL A 5 1.09 -3.41 13.89
N ALA A 6 0.36 -2.94 14.89
CA ALA A 6 -0.11 -3.77 15.99
C ALA A 6 -1.01 -4.93 15.52
N ASP A 7 -1.94 -4.69 14.59
CA ASP A 7 -2.80 -5.73 14.04
C ASP A 7 -2.00 -6.79 13.24
N LEU A 8 -0.99 -6.36 12.47
CA LEU A 8 -0.10 -7.26 11.72
C LEU A 8 0.75 -8.12 12.65
N GLU A 9 1.34 -7.51 13.69
CA GLU A 9 2.14 -8.22 14.70
C GLU A 9 1.27 -9.20 15.51
N GLN A 10 0.04 -8.80 15.86
CA GLN A 10 -0.92 -9.67 16.55
C GLN A 10 -1.34 -10.86 15.68
N ALA A 11 -1.39 -10.69 14.36
CA ALA A 11 -1.61 -11.76 13.40
C ALA A 11 -0.37 -12.66 13.17
N GLY A 12 0.76 -12.36 13.85
CA GLY A 12 1.97 -13.17 13.84
C GLY A 12 3.01 -12.76 12.79
N ALA A 13 2.79 -11.65 12.08
CA ALA A 13 3.74 -11.16 11.10
C ALA A 13 4.84 -10.28 11.72
N SER A 14 6.03 -10.30 11.14
CA SER A 14 7.12 -9.40 11.50
C SER A 14 7.01 -8.10 10.72
N VAL A 15 7.04 -6.96 11.41
CA VAL A 15 6.96 -5.64 10.77
C VAL A 15 8.18 -4.79 11.09
N ARG A 16 8.80 -4.21 10.06
CA ARG A 16 9.94 -3.29 10.22
C ARG A 16 9.86 -2.14 9.24
N GLU A 17 9.94 -0.90 9.73
CA GLU A 17 10.06 0.27 8.84
C GLU A 17 11.40 0.23 8.09
N LEU A 18 11.36 0.35 6.77
CA LEU A 18 12.55 0.38 5.91
C LEU A 18 12.95 1.80 5.55
N ALA A 19 11.98 2.61 5.15
CA ALA A 19 12.21 3.96 4.67
C ALA A 19 10.94 4.81 4.75
N LYS A 20 11.12 6.12 4.71
CA LYS A 20 10.04 7.06 4.39
C LYS A 20 9.98 7.21 2.87
N LEU A 21 8.78 7.26 2.32
CA LEU A 21 8.58 7.56 0.91
C LEU A 21 9.09 8.98 0.62
N ASP A 22 9.88 9.09 -0.44
CA ASP A 22 10.55 10.34 -0.80
C ASP A 22 9.79 11.11 -1.91
N SER A 23 10.36 12.25 -2.29
CA SER A 23 9.86 13.20 -3.28
C SER A 23 9.74 12.67 -4.73
N ARG A 24 9.91 11.37 -4.99
CA ARG A 24 9.67 10.79 -6.33
C ARG A 24 8.25 10.23 -6.50
N ALA A 25 7.51 9.97 -5.42
CA ALA A 25 6.12 9.56 -5.51
C ALA A 25 5.20 10.69 -6.04
N PRO A 26 4.03 10.39 -6.63
CA PRO A 26 3.00 11.40 -6.89
C PRO A 26 2.68 12.18 -5.62
N ILE A 27 2.41 13.48 -5.72
CA ILE A 27 2.29 14.35 -4.55
C ILE A 27 1.27 13.84 -3.52
N LEU A 28 0.20 13.20 -4.01
CA LEU A 28 -0.87 12.60 -3.22
C LEU A 28 -0.43 11.37 -2.40
N LEU A 29 0.71 10.78 -2.76
CA LEU A 29 1.29 9.57 -2.19
C LEU A 29 2.67 9.81 -1.53
N ARG A 30 3.10 11.07 -1.35
CA ARG A 30 4.42 11.39 -0.76
C ARG A 30 4.49 11.22 0.76
N ARG A 31 3.35 11.14 1.44
CA ARG A 31 3.28 11.03 2.91
C ARG A 31 3.12 9.56 3.28
N GLY A 32 4.19 8.79 3.18
CA GLY A 32 4.12 7.38 3.54
C GLY A 32 5.44 6.78 4.00
N VAL A 33 5.36 5.53 4.41
CA VAL A 33 6.49 4.70 4.83
C VAL A 33 6.46 3.40 4.04
N ILE A 34 7.64 2.86 3.77
CA ILE A 34 7.81 1.49 3.29
C ILE A 34 8.03 0.63 4.52
N LEU A 35 7.15 -0.34 4.73
CA LEU A 35 7.29 -1.36 5.75
C LEU A 35 7.73 -2.65 5.09
N CYS A 36 8.66 -3.33 5.73
CA CYS A 36 8.88 -4.73 5.54
C CYS A 36 7.85 -5.51 6.35
N LEU A 37 7.06 -6.34 5.68
CA LEU A 37 6.13 -7.30 6.24
C LEU A 37 6.65 -8.70 5.92
N ASP A 38 7.20 -9.36 6.93
CA ASP A 38 7.97 -10.60 6.82
C ASP A 38 9.14 -10.50 5.83
N SER A 39 8.90 -10.81 4.56
CA SER A 39 9.89 -10.73 3.48
C SER A 39 9.46 -9.85 2.30
N GLU A 40 8.27 -9.24 2.37
CA GLU A 40 7.71 -8.39 1.31
C GLU A 40 7.59 -6.93 1.76
N GLU A 41 7.72 -6.01 0.82
CA GLU A 41 7.53 -4.59 1.05
C GLU A 41 6.08 -4.16 0.82
N ILE A 42 5.56 -3.36 1.74
CA ILE A 42 4.29 -2.65 1.60
C ILE A 42 4.51 -1.16 1.76
N SER A 43 3.81 -0.36 0.96
CA SER A 43 3.79 1.09 1.13
C SER A 43 2.56 1.49 1.94
N VAL A 44 2.76 2.23 3.03
CA VAL A 44 1.68 2.75 3.88
C VAL A 44 1.67 4.26 3.80
N TYR A 45 0.63 4.82 3.20
CA TYR A 45 0.39 6.26 3.13
C TYR A 45 -0.47 6.69 4.32
N VAL A 46 -0.06 7.75 5.00
CA VAL A 46 -0.71 8.24 6.22
C VAL A 46 -1.14 9.69 6.00
N PHE A 47 -2.43 9.94 6.27
CA PHE A 47 -3.08 11.22 6.05
C PHE A 47 -3.41 11.91 7.38
N ASP A 48 -3.57 13.23 7.34
CA ASP A 48 -3.92 14.02 8.52
C ASP A 48 -5.35 13.71 8.97
N SER A 49 -6.24 13.35 8.04
CA SER A 49 -7.65 13.03 8.30
C SER A 49 -8.18 11.89 7.42
N SER A 50 -9.33 11.33 7.80
CA SER A 50 -10.07 10.36 6.98
C SER A 50 -10.60 10.99 5.70
N GLU A 51 -10.94 12.27 5.74
CA GLU A 51 -11.41 13.07 4.63
C GLU A 51 -10.31 13.28 3.59
N GLU A 52 -9.08 13.59 4.02
CA GLU A 52 -7.93 13.71 3.12
C GLU A 52 -7.60 12.36 2.46
N ARG A 53 -7.60 11.27 3.24
CA ARG A 53 -7.45 9.92 2.71
C ARG A 53 -8.53 9.59 1.68
N ALA A 54 -9.79 9.92 1.96
CA ALA A 54 -10.91 9.68 1.04
C ALA A 54 -10.78 10.47 -0.27
N ALA A 55 -10.27 11.71 -0.21
CA ALA A 55 -9.99 12.51 -1.40
C ALA A 55 -8.90 11.86 -2.28
N VAL A 56 -7.91 11.21 -1.69
CA VAL A 56 -6.88 10.47 -2.44
C VAL A 56 -7.42 9.16 -3.00
N THR A 57 -8.18 8.38 -2.23
CA THR A 57 -8.86 7.18 -2.75
C THR A 57 -9.73 7.52 -3.97
N ALA A 58 -10.46 8.64 -3.94
CA ALA A 58 -11.39 9.03 -5.01
C ALA A 58 -10.74 9.27 -6.37
N VAL A 59 -9.41 9.46 -6.41
CA VAL A 59 -8.66 9.66 -7.66
C VAL A 59 -7.81 8.46 -8.06
N ILE A 60 -7.76 7.39 -7.24
CA ILE A 60 -7.15 6.12 -7.63
C ILE A 60 -8.20 5.33 -8.42
N ASP A 61 -7.91 5.00 -9.67
CA ASP A 61 -8.82 4.20 -10.48
C ASP A 61 -8.96 2.78 -9.85
N PRO A 62 -10.19 2.32 -9.54
CA PRO A 62 -10.41 1.02 -8.94
C PRO A 62 -10.01 -0.17 -9.83
N GLU A 63 -10.11 0.00 -11.15
CA GLU A 63 -9.89 -1.05 -12.15
C GLU A 63 -8.51 -0.91 -12.84
N ASP A 64 -7.94 0.30 -12.83
CA ASP A 64 -6.60 0.57 -13.34
C ASP A 64 -5.80 1.56 -12.47
N PRO A 65 -5.38 1.15 -11.26
CA PRO A 65 -4.62 1.99 -10.33
C PRO A 65 -3.20 2.34 -10.80
N THR A 66 -2.83 2.08 -12.06
CA THR A 66 -1.71 2.78 -12.71
C THR A 66 -2.05 4.26 -12.95
N HIS A 67 -3.33 4.62 -12.95
CA HIS A 67 -3.82 6.00 -13.02
C HIS A 67 -4.25 6.50 -11.63
N VAL A 68 -3.57 7.54 -11.15
CA VAL A 68 -3.88 8.21 -9.87
C VAL A 68 -4.02 9.71 -10.13
N GLY A 69 -5.26 10.17 -10.22
CA GLY A 69 -5.58 11.52 -10.69
C GLY A 69 -5.06 11.74 -12.10
N GLU A 70 -4.23 12.76 -12.28
CA GLU A 70 -3.59 13.07 -13.57
C GLU A 70 -2.22 12.36 -13.74
N ALA A 71 -1.78 11.59 -12.74
CA ALA A 71 -0.49 10.90 -12.78
C ALA A 71 -0.65 9.46 -13.28
N SER A 72 0.23 9.05 -14.20
CA SER A 72 0.45 7.65 -14.55
C SER A 72 1.66 7.11 -13.77
N ILE A 73 1.46 6.01 -13.07
CA ILE A 73 2.45 5.37 -12.21
C ILE A 73 2.79 4.01 -12.81
N MET A 74 4.07 3.81 -13.09
CA MET A 74 4.58 2.50 -13.47
C MET A 74 4.94 1.72 -12.20
N TRP A 75 4.03 0.85 -11.77
CA TRP A 75 4.27 -0.05 -10.65
C TRP A 75 5.27 -1.14 -11.06
N ALA A 76 6.09 -1.59 -10.11
CA ALA A 76 7.02 -2.68 -10.34
C ALA A 76 6.33 -4.06 -10.38
N GLY A 77 5.08 -4.15 -9.93
CA GLY A 77 4.24 -5.34 -9.88
C GLY A 77 2.76 -4.98 -9.94
N SER A 78 1.85 -5.97 -9.86
CA SER A 78 0.40 -5.73 -9.91
C SER A 78 -0.09 -5.01 -8.64
N PRO A 79 -0.50 -3.74 -8.74
CA PRO A 79 -0.88 -2.97 -7.57
C PRO A 79 -2.22 -3.42 -6.98
N ARG A 80 -2.28 -3.48 -5.65
CA ARG A 80 -3.52 -3.55 -4.89
C ARG A 80 -3.50 -2.50 -3.81
N PHE A 81 -4.67 -1.92 -3.54
CA PHE A 81 -4.83 -0.87 -2.55
C PHE A 81 -5.93 -1.20 -1.55
N TRP A 82 -5.62 -1.00 -0.27
CA TRP A 82 -6.56 -1.08 0.84
C TRP A 82 -6.64 0.26 1.55
N GLU A 83 -7.73 0.50 2.25
CA GLU A 83 -7.91 1.70 3.06
C GLU A 83 -8.49 1.37 4.43
N ARG A 84 -8.09 2.15 5.43
CA ARG A 84 -8.70 2.10 6.76
C ARG A 84 -8.39 3.39 7.50
N ASP A 85 -9.37 3.94 8.22
CA ASP A 85 -9.21 5.18 9.00
C ASP A 85 -8.56 6.31 8.18
N ARG A 86 -7.30 6.65 8.49
CA ARG A 86 -6.49 7.70 7.85
C ARG A 86 -5.32 7.13 7.04
N ILE A 87 -5.37 5.87 6.64
CA ILE A 87 -4.28 5.24 5.88
C ILE A 87 -4.77 4.59 4.57
N ILE A 88 -3.86 4.56 3.60
CA ILE A 88 -3.94 3.71 2.41
C ILE A 88 -2.73 2.78 2.43
N VAL A 89 -2.94 1.50 2.13
CA VAL A 89 -1.88 0.50 1.99
C VAL A 89 -1.79 0.09 0.53
N ASN A 90 -0.59 0.05 -0.03
CA ASN A 90 -0.30 -0.46 -1.36
C ASN A 90 0.66 -1.64 -1.28
N TYR A 91 0.34 -2.70 -2.03
CA TYR A 91 1.18 -3.87 -2.16
C TYR A 91 1.24 -4.31 -3.63
N VAL A 92 2.45 -4.35 -4.17
CA VAL A 92 2.75 -4.72 -5.57
C VAL A 92 3.42 -6.09 -5.70
N GLY A 93 3.75 -6.75 -4.57
CA GLY A 93 4.44 -8.04 -4.56
C GLY A 93 3.56 -9.22 -5.01
N THR A 94 4.09 -10.43 -4.94
CA THR A 94 3.44 -11.63 -5.52
C THR A 94 3.09 -12.69 -4.50
N GLN A 95 3.47 -12.54 -3.23
CA GLN A 95 3.14 -13.50 -2.19
C GLN A 95 1.65 -13.41 -1.81
N GLU A 96 0.92 -14.49 -2.07
CA GLU A 96 -0.50 -14.62 -1.72
C GLU A 96 -0.74 -14.55 -0.21
N GLU A 97 0.21 -15.02 0.61
CA GLU A 97 0.13 -14.97 2.07
C GLU A 97 0.07 -13.52 2.58
N THR A 98 0.90 -12.63 2.01
CA THR A 98 0.88 -11.20 2.33
C THR A 98 -0.43 -10.54 1.91
N GLU A 99 -0.93 -10.85 0.70
CA GLU A 99 -2.20 -10.33 0.22
C GLU A 99 -3.38 -10.80 1.09
N GLY A 100 -3.38 -12.08 1.47
CA GLY A 100 -4.38 -12.69 2.34
C GLY A 100 -4.37 -12.08 3.73
N LEU A 101 -3.19 -11.88 4.31
CA LEU A 101 -3.02 -11.23 5.61
C LEU A 101 -3.57 -9.79 5.60
N LEU A 102 -3.14 -8.96 4.64
CA LEU A 102 -3.63 -7.60 4.47
C LEU A 102 -5.15 -7.58 4.30
N THR A 103 -5.69 -8.50 3.50
CA THR A 103 -7.13 -8.61 3.26
C THR A 103 -7.90 -9.02 4.52
N SER A 104 -7.33 -9.87 5.37
CA SER A 104 -7.96 -10.27 6.63
C SER A 104 -8.06 -9.12 7.64
N ILE A 105 -7.10 -8.20 7.64
CA ILE A 105 -7.00 -7.07 8.58
C ILE A 105 -7.74 -5.83 8.08
N LEU A 106 -7.67 -5.57 6.77
CA LEU A 106 -8.15 -4.33 6.13
C LEU A 106 -9.43 -4.53 5.32
N GLY A 107 -9.88 -5.76 5.13
CA GLY A 107 -10.97 -6.09 4.20
C GLY A 107 -10.47 -6.20 2.76
N ARG A 108 -11.40 -6.21 1.79
CA ARG A 108 -11.03 -6.34 0.38
C ARG A 108 -10.32 -5.08 -0.13
N PRO A 109 -9.38 -5.20 -1.08
CA PRO A 109 -8.80 -4.03 -1.72
C PRO A 109 -9.89 -3.23 -2.44
N PHE A 110 -9.80 -1.91 -2.39
CA PHE A 110 -10.70 -1.01 -3.12
C PHE A 110 -10.26 -0.78 -4.56
N ALA A 111 -8.98 -1.00 -4.87
CA ALA A 111 -8.44 -0.93 -6.23
C ALA A 111 -7.47 -2.08 -6.50
N ARG A 112 -7.52 -2.61 -7.72
CA ARG A 112 -6.60 -3.64 -8.23
C ARG A 112 -6.30 -3.34 -9.69
N GLY A 113 -5.03 -3.48 -10.07
CA GLY A 113 -4.59 -3.34 -11.45
C GLY A 113 -3.61 -4.42 -11.87
N ASP A 114 -3.35 -4.45 -13.17
CA ASP A 114 -2.28 -5.24 -13.74
C ASP A 114 -0.99 -4.42 -13.76
N GLY A 115 0.11 -5.05 -13.35
CA GLY A 115 1.45 -4.48 -13.44
C GLY A 115 2.39 -5.45 -14.13
N PRO A 116 3.56 -4.98 -14.58
CA PRO A 116 4.57 -5.89 -15.09
C PRO A 116 4.95 -6.86 -13.96
N GLY A 117 4.93 -8.18 -14.21
CA GLY A 117 5.12 -9.21 -13.18
C GLY A 117 6.54 -9.32 -12.60
N TYR A 118 7.26 -8.20 -12.45
CA TYR A 118 8.55 -8.17 -11.81
C TYR A 118 8.37 -8.20 -10.30
N SER A 119 9.22 -8.97 -9.62
CA SER A 119 9.28 -8.93 -8.16
C SER A 119 10.25 -7.84 -7.76
N GLU A 120 9.72 -6.68 -7.35
CA GLU A 120 10.48 -5.74 -6.54
C GLU A 120 9.84 -5.61 -5.17
N GLY A 121 10.68 -5.42 -4.16
CA GLY A 121 10.26 -5.24 -2.77
C GLY A 121 10.38 -6.49 -1.93
N ARG A 122 11.54 -7.17 -1.98
CA ARG A 122 11.90 -8.09 -0.89
C ARG A 122 12.70 -7.32 0.15
N CYS A 123 12.46 -7.64 1.40
CA CYS A 123 13.15 -7.03 2.53
C CYS A 123 14.60 -7.49 2.74
N GLY A 124 15.39 -7.69 1.67
CA GLY A 124 16.77 -8.17 1.76
C GLY A 124 16.91 -9.66 2.05
#